data_AF-A0A7Y5STM7-F1
#
_entry.id   AF-A0A7Y5STM7-F1
#
_cell.length_a   1.000
_cell.length_b   1.000
_cell.length_c   1.000
_cell.angle_alpha   90.00
_cell.angle_beta   90.00
_cell.angle_gamma   90.00
#
_symmetry.space_group_name_H-M   'P 1'
#
loop_
_entity.id
_entity.type
_entity.pdbx_description
1 polymer ?
#
loop_
_entity_poly.entity_id
_entity_poly.type
_entity_poly.pdbx_seq_one_letter_code
_entity_poly.pdbx_strand_id
1 'polypeptide(L)'
;MIVGALRNPAYLVVVILLAAAAAGLGAGAAYFEIYFEKKEIHAPDRRLVTRVPRETTSWISVGNDRREEAEIESVLGTTNYLSRMYRLKSSDANAPVLIDLHLAYYTGNIGPVPHVPDRCFVGGGMQIGQILGDIPLGLDASQWRAVNEDATLFEARVTDEYSDRPGTYVRLPRDAAGMQMRTMKFLNPGGTEVYSAYLFVANGGWVSRAEQVRLLAFDLRSVYAYYLKIQVTSTSVSSGEELVARAGSLLSELMPEIMRCVPDWVEVEAGRYPGGATP
;
A
#
# COMPACT_ATOMS: atom_id res chain seq x y z
N MET A 1 48.92 16.36 22.35
CA MET A 1 47.58 16.65 22.91
C MET A 1 46.77 15.40 23.27
N ILE A 2 46.70 14.36 22.41
CA ILE A 2 45.92 13.14 22.68
C ILE A 2 46.43 12.32 23.89
N VAL A 3 47.75 12.27 24.11
CA VAL A 3 48.37 11.48 25.20
C VAL A 3 48.09 12.03 26.60
N GLY A 4 47.89 13.35 26.75
CA GLY A 4 47.56 13.98 28.03
C GLY A 4 46.10 13.78 28.46
N ALA A 5 45.18 13.72 27.48
CA ALA A 5 43.77 13.48 27.73
C ALA A 5 43.49 12.07 28.27
N LEU A 6 44.26 11.07 27.83
CA LEU A 6 44.16 9.67 28.29
C LEU A 6 44.54 9.44 29.76
N ARG A 7 45.16 10.42 30.42
CA ARG A 7 45.50 10.37 31.86
C ARG A 7 44.48 11.06 32.76
N ASN A 8 43.50 11.77 32.20
CA ASN A 8 42.47 12.43 32.99
C ASN A 8 41.38 11.40 33.38
N PRO A 9 41.17 11.13 34.69
CA PRO A 9 40.19 10.14 35.13
C PRO A 9 38.76 10.50 34.70
N ALA A 10 38.40 11.79 34.63
CA ALA A 10 37.08 12.22 34.14
C ALA A 10 36.88 11.88 32.66
N TYR A 11 37.94 12.05 31.84
CA TYR A 11 37.90 11.69 30.42
C TYR A 11 37.74 10.17 30.25
N LEU A 12 38.48 9.37 31.03
CA LEU A 12 38.36 7.91 31.00
C LEU A 12 36.95 7.43 31.40
N VAL A 13 36.36 8.02 32.45
CA VAL A 13 34.99 7.71 32.86
C VAL A 13 33.98 8.00 31.73
N VAL A 14 34.11 9.14 31.06
CA VAL A 14 33.23 9.49 29.93
C VAL A 14 33.40 8.52 28.76
N VAL A 15 34.64 8.17 28.41
CA VAL A 15 34.91 7.20 27.33
C VAL A 15 34.35 5.82 27.67
N ILE A 16 34.53 5.35 28.91
CA ILE A 16 33.98 4.06 29.36
C ILE A 16 32.45 4.10 29.35
N LEU A 17 31.85 5.19 29.83
CA LEU A 17 30.39 5.35 29.83
C LEU A 17 29.82 5.33 28.41
N LEU A 18 30.44 6.06 27.48
CA LEU A 18 30.02 6.08 26.07
C LEU A 18 30.22 4.72 25.41
N ALA A 19 31.33 4.04 25.68
CA ALA A 19 31.58 2.69 25.16
C ALA A 19 30.58 1.68 25.71
N ALA A 20 30.28 1.73 27.02
CA ALA A 20 29.28 0.88 27.66
C ALA A 20 27.87 1.18 27.15
N ALA A 21 27.51 2.45 26.93
CA ALA A 21 26.24 2.83 26.35
C ALA A 21 26.10 2.37 24.88
N ALA A 22 27.15 2.53 24.07
CA ALA A 22 27.15 2.08 22.68
C ALA A 22 27.07 0.54 22.58
N ALA A 23 27.87 -0.18 23.36
CA ALA A 23 27.82 -1.63 23.43
C ALA A 23 26.48 -2.12 23.99
N GLY A 24 25.96 -1.47 25.04
CA GLY A 24 24.65 -1.78 25.63
C GLY A 24 23.49 -1.52 24.67
N LEU A 25 23.55 -0.47 23.86
CA LEU A 25 22.55 -0.18 22.84
C LEU A 25 22.61 -1.19 21.70
N GLY A 26 23.80 -1.56 21.23
CA GLY A 26 23.99 -2.60 20.21
C GLY A 26 23.54 -3.98 20.70
N ALA A 27 23.97 -4.39 21.90
CA ALA A 27 23.57 -5.66 22.51
C ALA A 27 22.06 -5.69 22.82
N GLY A 28 21.49 -4.58 23.29
CA GLY A 28 20.06 -4.44 23.52
C GLY A 28 19.27 -4.55 22.22
N ALA A 29 19.68 -3.84 21.17
CA ALA A 29 19.03 -3.93 19.87
C ALA A 29 19.10 -5.34 19.28
N ALA A 30 20.24 -6.02 19.40
CA ALA A 30 20.38 -7.42 18.98
C ALA A 30 19.51 -8.37 19.82
N TYR A 31 19.50 -8.20 21.14
CA TYR A 31 18.70 -9.02 22.06
C TYR A 31 17.19 -8.85 21.84
N PHE A 32 16.75 -7.64 21.50
CA PHE A 32 15.34 -7.33 21.21
C PHE A 32 14.97 -7.45 19.73
N GLU A 33 15.89 -7.92 18.88
CA GLU A 33 15.72 -8.08 17.43
C GLU A 33 15.21 -6.80 16.74
N ILE A 34 15.78 -5.65 17.10
CA ILE A 34 15.39 -4.34 16.58
C ILE A 34 16.17 -4.05 15.28
N TYR A 35 15.43 -3.95 14.18
CA TYR A 35 15.93 -3.59 12.86
C TYR A 35 15.64 -2.12 12.55
N PHE A 36 16.68 -1.29 12.61
CA PHE A 36 16.63 0.15 12.31
C PHE A 36 16.58 0.45 10.80
N GLU A 37 17.19 -0.41 9.98
CA GLU A 37 17.17 -0.32 8.53
C GLU A 37 16.33 -1.47 7.96
N LYS A 38 15.33 -1.13 7.14
CA LYS A 38 14.42 -2.11 6.54
C LYS A 38 14.96 -2.56 5.19
N LYS A 39 14.97 -3.88 4.98
CA LYS A 39 15.35 -4.48 3.69
C LYS A 39 14.18 -4.43 2.71
N GLU A 40 14.52 -4.30 1.44
CA GLU A 40 13.55 -4.42 0.34
C GLU A 40 12.98 -5.83 0.29
N ILE A 41 11.70 -5.90 -0.08
CA ILE A 41 10.97 -7.13 -0.33
C ILE A 41 10.11 -6.91 -1.58
N HIS A 42 9.98 -7.94 -2.41
CA HIS A 42 9.18 -7.87 -3.64
C HIS A 42 8.16 -8.99 -3.65
N ALA A 43 7.16 -8.88 -4.52
CA ALA A 43 6.26 -9.99 -4.82
C ALA A 43 7.00 -11.18 -5.45
N PRO A 44 6.43 -12.40 -5.38
CA PRO A 44 6.95 -13.54 -6.11
C PRO A 44 7.21 -13.21 -7.59
N ASP A 45 8.34 -13.70 -8.11
CA ASP A 45 8.81 -13.41 -9.49
C ASP A 45 8.98 -11.91 -9.80
N ARG A 46 9.08 -11.06 -8.77
CA ARG A 46 9.10 -9.59 -8.88
C ARG A 46 7.92 -9.04 -9.69
N ARG A 47 6.73 -9.66 -9.56
CA ARG A 47 5.51 -9.21 -10.24
C ARG A 47 5.24 -7.73 -9.91
N LEU A 48 5.11 -6.92 -10.96
CA LEU A 48 4.81 -5.49 -10.84
C LEU A 48 3.31 -5.24 -10.84
N VAL A 49 2.87 -4.11 -10.27
CA VAL A 49 1.45 -3.73 -10.22
C VAL A 49 0.86 -3.48 -11.62
N THR A 50 1.70 -3.23 -12.62
CA THR A 50 1.28 -3.10 -14.03
C THR A 50 0.71 -4.40 -14.62
N ARG A 51 0.97 -5.54 -13.97
CA ARG A 51 0.44 -6.86 -14.36
C ARG A 51 -1.00 -7.11 -13.93
N VAL A 52 -1.59 -6.22 -13.13
CA VAL A 52 -3.02 -6.28 -12.80
C VAL A 52 -3.84 -6.32 -14.11
N PRO A 53 -4.88 -7.17 -14.23
CA PRO A 53 -5.62 -7.34 -15.47
C PRO A 53 -6.23 -6.06 -16.02
N ARG A 54 -6.24 -5.94 -17.35
CA ARG A 54 -6.88 -4.83 -18.06
C ARG A 54 -8.40 -5.00 -18.16
N GLU A 55 -8.89 -6.20 -17.95
CA GLU A 55 -10.30 -6.54 -18.01
C GLU A 55 -10.64 -7.45 -16.84
N THR A 56 -11.87 -7.37 -16.40
CA THR A 56 -12.47 -8.16 -15.33
C THR A 56 -13.89 -8.51 -15.75
N THR A 57 -14.63 -9.24 -14.92
CA THR A 57 -16.01 -9.62 -15.24
C THR A 57 -16.89 -8.39 -15.50
N SER A 58 -16.77 -7.35 -14.67
CA SER A 58 -17.63 -6.15 -14.76
C SER A 58 -16.93 -4.93 -15.35
N TRP A 59 -15.59 -4.90 -15.40
CA TRP A 59 -14.84 -3.70 -15.79
C TRP A 59 -13.86 -3.94 -16.94
N ILE A 60 -13.64 -2.91 -17.75
CA ILE A 60 -12.68 -2.94 -18.85
C ILE A 60 -11.86 -1.64 -18.87
N SER A 61 -10.55 -1.77 -19.07
CA SER A 61 -9.64 -0.62 -19.17
C SER A 61 -9.95 0.21 -20.42
N VAL A 62 -9.83 1.53 -20.30
CA VAL A 62 -9.99 2.47 -21.42
C VAL A 62 -8.68 3.24 -21.62
N GLY A 63 -8.20 3.28 -22.86
CA GLY A 63 -6.95 3.95 -23.21
C GLY A 63 -5.70 3.21 -22.72
N ASN A 64 -4.55 3.88 -22.76
CA ASN A 64 -3.28 3.35 -22.29
C ASN A 64 -3.07 3.65 -20.81
N ASP A 65 -2.20 2.88 -20.16
CA ASP A 65 -1.79 3.18 -18.79
C ASP A 65 -1.03 4.51 -18.78
N ARG A 66 -1.41 5.41 -17.88
CA ARG A 66 -0.75 6.71 -17.76
C ARG A 66 0.59 6.52 -17.05
N ARG A 67 1.63 7.09 -17.64
CA ARG A 67 2.94 7.25 -16.99
C ARG A 67 3.01 8.64 -16.41
N GLU A 68 3.51 8.73 -15.18
CA GLU A 68 3.79 10.00 -14.56
C GLU A 68 5.08 10.58 -15.14
N GLU A 69 5.18 11.90 -15.20
CA GLU A 69 6.39 12.59 -15.66
C GLU A 69 7.55 12.32 -14.69
N ALA A 70 8.80 12.46 -15.17
CA ALA A 70 9.99 12.12 -14.38
C ALA A 70 10.07 12.85 -13.03
N GLU A 71 9.59 14.10 -12.97
CA GLU A 71 9.51 14.88 -11.74
C GLU A 71 8.51 14.29 -10.74
N ILE A 72 7.30 13.95 -11.21
CA ILE A 72 6.26 13.33 -10.39
C ILE A 72 6.68 11.92 -9.97
N GLU A 73 7.32 11.15 -10.83
CA GLU A 73 7.85 9.82 -10.52
C GLU A 73 8.98 9.89 -9.47
N SER A 74 9.85 10.90 -9.55
CA SER A 74 10.87 11.16 -8.53
C SER A 74 10.25 11.50 -7.17
N VAL A 75 9.17 12.29 -7.16
CA VAL A 75 8.43 12.62 -5.94
C VAL A 75 7.69 11.39 -5.40
N LEU A 76 7.07 10.60 -6.29
CA LEU A 76 6.41 9.35 -5.95
C LEU A 76 7.39 8.38 -5.28
N GLY A 77 8.68 8.42 -5.60
CA GLY A 77 9.71 7.62 -4.92
C GLY A 77 9.63 6.12 -5.24
N THR A 78 8.88 5.75 -6.28
CA THR A 78 8.80 4.37 -6.80
C THR A 78 8.52 4.36 -8.30
N THR A 79 9.10 3.40 -9.00
CA THR A 79 8.82 3.12 -10.42
C THR A 79 7.83 1.97 -10.60
N ASN A 80 7.45 1.28 -9.51
CA ASN A 80 6.44 0.22 -9.50
C ASN A 80 5.06 0.81 -9.18
N TYR A 81 4.47 1.46 -10.19
CA TYR A 81 3.12 2.01 -10.11
C TYR A 81 2.29 1.68 -11.36
N LEU A 82 0.98 1.83 -11.22
CA LEU A 82 -0.01 1.71 -12.29
C LEU A 82 -1.01 2.84 -12.15
N SER A 83 -1.22 3.65 -13.20
CA SER A 83 -2.34 4.58 -13.32
C SER A 83 -3.19 4.14 -14.51
N ARG A 84 -4.41 3.64 -14.27
CA ARG A 84 -5.27 3.05 -15.31
C ARG A 84 -6.73 3.40 -15.11
N MET A 85 -7.35 3.86 -16.19
CA MET A 85 -8.79 4.11 -16.23
C MET A 85 -9.56 2.83 -16.56
N TYR A 86 -10.54 2.50 -15.73
CA TYR A 86 -11.51 1.43 -15.94
C TYR A 86 -12.89 2.03 -16.20
N ARG A 87 -13.63 1.41 -17.11
CA ARG A 87 -15.04 1.67 -17.39
C ARG A 87 -15.87 0.46 -16.98
N LEU A 88 -16.99 0.72 -16.30
CA LEU A 88 -17.97 -0.32 -16.00
C LEU A 88 -18.62 -0.80 -17.30
N LYS A 89 -18.59 -2.11 -17.57
CA LYS A 89 -19.13 -2.69 -18.80
C LYS A 89 -20.63 -2.45 -18.95
N SER A 90 -21.37 -2.48 -17.84
CA SER A 90 -22.82 -2.30 -17.78
C SER A 90 -23.28 -0.84 -17.69
N SER A 91 -22.37 0.14 -17.63
CA SER A 91 -22.79 1.56 -17.59
C SER A 91 -23.36 2.02 -18.92
N ASP A 92 -24.25 3.02 -18.87
CA ASP A 92 -24.78 3.71 -20.04
C ASP A 92 -23.64 4.24 -20.93
N ALA A 93 -23.77 4.06 -22.25
CA ALA A 93 -22.83 4.59 -23.23
C ALA A 93 -22.76 6.13 -23.23
N ASN A 94 -23.87 6.80 -22.90
CA ASN A 94 -23.94 8.26 -22.84
C ASN A 94 -23.49 8.84 -21.48
N ALA A 95 -23.45 8.01 -20.44
CA ALA A 95 -23.02 8.37 -19.10
C ALA A 95 -22.14 7.26 -18.51
N PRO A 96 -20.93 7.05 -19.06
CA PRO A 96 -20.07 5.96 -18.64
C PRO A 96 -19.55 6.18 -17.22
N VAL A 97 -19.57 5.11 -16.41
CA VAL A 97 -18.93 5.14 -15.08
C VAL A 97 -17.46 4.80 -15.25
N LEU A 98 -16.60 5.77 -14.93
CA LEU A 98 -15.15 5.73 -15.08
C LEU A 98 -14.46 5.81 -13.71
N ILE A 99 -13.52 4.91 -13.46
CA ILE A 99 -12.68 4.90 -12.26
C ILE A 99 -11.21 4.93 -12.71
N ASP A 100 -10.48 5.98 -12.32
CA ASP A 100 -9.01 5.99 -12.42
C ASP A 100 -8.42 5.27 -11.21
N LEU A 101 -7.89 4.07 -11.45
CA LEU A 101 -7.17 3.27 -10.46
C LEU A 101 -5.69 3.63 -10.48
N HIS A 102 -5.19 4.07 -9.34
CA HIS A 102 -3.77 4.31 -9.13
C HIS A 102 -3.22 3.39 -8.03
N LEU A 103 -2.25 2.55 -8.39
CA LEU A 103 -1.51 1.66 -7.49
C LEU A 103 -0.05 2.11 -7.42
N ALA A 104 0.54 2.15 -6.23
CA ALA A 104 1.98 2.44 -6.07
C ALA A 104 2.58 1.60 -4.95
N TYR A 105 3.60 0.81 -5.28
CA TYR A 105 4.27 -0.12 -4.36
C TYR A 105 5.61 0.42 -3.87
N TYR A 106 5.84 0.32 -2.58
CA TYR A 106 7.02 0.83 -1.89
C TYR A 106 7.60 -0.25 -0.99
N THR A 107 8.92 -0.31 -0.89
CA THR A 107 9.60 -1.28 -0.03
C THR A 107 10.99 -0.80 0.41
N GLY A 108 11.58 -1.48 1.39
CA GLY A 108 12.89 -1.15 1.92
C GLY A 108 12.82 0.04 2.86
N ASN A 109 13.72 1.00 2.66
CA ASN A 109 13.81 2.17 3.51
C ASN A 109 12.72 3.19 3.14
N ILE A 110 11.52 3.00 3.68
CA ILE A 110 10.29 3.76 3.39
C ILE A 110 10.38 5.20 3.97
N GLY A 111 11.28 6.01 3.42
CA GLY A 111 11.75 7.27 4.02
C GLY A 111 10.77 8.46 4.14
N PRO A 112 9.62 8.54 3.45
CA PRO A 112 8.65 9.63 3.66
C PRO A 112 7.20 9.18 3.89
N VAL A 113 6.39 10.07 4.48
CA VAL A 113 4.93 9.90 4.61
C VAL A 113 4.32 9.71 3.21
N PRO A 114 3.43 8.72 2.99
CA PRO A 114 2.89 8.43 1.66
C PRO A 114 2.27 9.65 0.96
N HIS A 115 2.42 9.71 -0.36
CA HIS A 115 1.74 10.69 -1.20
C HIS A 115 0.24 10.38 -1.31
N VAL A 116 -0.57 11.25 -0.72
CA VAL A 116 -2.03 11.12 -0.61
C VAL A 116 -2.76 12.28 -1.32
N PRO A 117 -3.97 12.04 -1.85
CA PRO A 117 -4.75 13.03 -2.60
C PRO A 117 -4.94 14.38 -1.90
N ASP A 118 -5.20 14.40 -0.59
CA ASP A 118 -5.36 15.62 0.20
C ASP A 118 -4.16 16.57 0.15
N ARG A 119 -2.96 16.05 -0.09
CA ARG A 119 -1.73 16.85 -0.26
C ARG A 119 -1.41 17.08 -1.72
N CYS A 120 -1.50 16.02 -2.54
CA CYS A 120 -1.09 16.06 -3.93
C CYS A 120 -2.08 16.83 -4.82
N PHE A 121 -3.39 16.64 -4.64
CA PHE A 121 -4.38 17.36 -5.45
C PHE A 121 -4.43 18.83 -5.08
N VAL A 122 -4.28 19.15 -3.78
CA VAL A 122 -4.16 20.54 -3.32
C VAL A 122 -2.89 21.20 -3.82
N GLY A 123 -1.75 20.49 -3.77
CA GLY A 123 -0.50 20.95 -4.38
C GLY A 123 -0.61 21.15 -5.90
N GLY A 124 -1.44 20.36 -6.57
CA GLY A 124 -1.79 20.48 -7.99
C GLY A 124 -2.85 21.55 -8.30
N GLY A 125 -3.30 22.32 -7.31
CA GLY A 125 -4.23 23.45 -7.49
C GLY A 125 -5.72 23.14 -7.32
N MET A 126 -6.10 21.93 -6.92
CA MET A 126 -7.48 21.62 -6.53
C MET A 126 -7.77 22.13 -5.12
N GLN A 127 -9.05 22.32 -4.80
CA GLN A 127 -9.49 22.67 -3.45
C GLN A 127 -10.21 21.47 -2.81
N ILE A 128 -10.01 21.26 -1.51
CA ILE A 128 -10.81 20.28 -0.76
C ILE A 128 -12.21 20.87 -0.61
N GLY A 129 -13.19 20.24 -1.26
CA GLY A 129 -14.60 20.60 -1.14
C GLY A 129 -15.24 19.98 0.10
N GLN A 130 -14.98 18.70 0.37
CA GLN A 130 -15.51 17.99 1.52
C GLN A 130 -14.62 16.81 1.90
N ILE A 131 -14.43 16.59 3.20
CA ILE A 131 -13.84 15.35 3.73
C ILE A 131 -15.01 14.47 4.17
N LEU A 132 -15.21 13.33 3.49
CA LEU A 132 -16.31 12.41 3.81
C LEU A 132 -15.91 11.44 4.93
N GLY A 133 -14.61 11.18 5.09
CA GLY A 133 -14.09 10.33 6.15
C GLY A 133 -13.72 8.94 5.65
N ASP A 134 -13.83 7.94 6.53
CA ASP A 134 -13.44 6.57 6.23
C ASP A 134 -14.72 5.78 5.93
N ILE A 135 -14.93 5.43 4.66
CA ILE A 135 -16.15 4.76 4.18
C ILE A 135 -15.84 3.26 3.97
N PRO A 136 -16.68 2.34 4.49
CA PRO A 136 -16.54 0.90 4.22
C PRO A 136 -16.51 0.59 2.73
N LEU A 137 -15.49 -0.17 2.30
CA LEU A 137 -15.30 -0.53 0.90
C LEU A 137 -16.36 -1.51 0.40
N GLY A 138 -16.84 -2.40 1.29
CA GLY A 138 -17.88 -3.37 0.95
C GLY A 138 -17.43 -4.37 -0.12
N LEU A 139 -16.27 -5.02 0.10
CA LEU A 139 -15.78 -6.07 -0.80
C LEU A 139 -16.72 -7.28 -0.80
N ASP A 140 -16.91 -7.88 -1.97
CA ASP A 140 -17.63 -9.14 -2.10
C ASP A 140 -16.76 -10.30 -1.59
N ALA A 141 -17.08 -10.74 -0.37
CA ALA A 141 -16.42 -11.86 0.30
C ALA A 141 -17.07 -13.22 0.02
N SER A 142 -18.05 -13.31 -0.88
CA SER A 142 -18.86 -14.53 -1.10
C SER A 142 -18.03 -15.75 -1.52
N GLN A 143 -16.87 -15.54 -2.16
CA GLN A 143 -15.97 -16.59 -2.63
C GLN A 143 -14.72 -16.76 -1.76
N TRP A 144 -14.63 -16.07 -0.62
CA TRP A 144 -13.44 -16.11 0.23
C TRP A 144 -13.44 -17.36 1.11
N ARG A 145 -12.24 -17.84 1.41
CA ARG A 145 -12.00 -18.97 2.31
C ARG A 145 -11.24 -18.51 3.54
N ALA A 146 -11.78 -18.75 4.72
CA ALA A 146 -11.04 -18.50 5.95
C ALA A 146 -9.82 -19.42 6.03
N VAL A 147 -8.66 -18.85 6.36
CA VAL A 147 -7.39 -19.57 6.52
C VAL A 147 -7.16 -19.96 7.98
N ASN A 148 -7.76 -19.22 8.90
CA ASN A 148 -7.66 -19.44 10.34
C ASN A 148 -9.05 -19.58 10.99
N GLU A 149 -9.08 -20.17 12.17
CA GLU A 149 -10.31 -20.44 12.93
C GLU A 149 -11.08 -19.16 13.30
N ASP A 150 -10.35 -18.09 13.61
CA ASP A 150 -10.93 -16.79 13.99
C ASP A 150 -11.47 -15.98 12.78
N ALA A 151 -11.34 -16.50 11.56
CA ALA A 151 -11.79 -15.85 10.32
C ALA A 151 -11.30 -14.39 10.18
N THR A 152 -10.07 -14.12 10.60
CA THR A 152 -9.41 -12.81 10.44
C THR A 152 -8.47 -12.76 9.24
N LEU A 153 -8.15 -13.92 8.66
CA LEU A 153 -7.34 -14.08 7.46
C LEU A 153 -8.10 -14.89 6.41
N PHE A 154 -8.17 -14.36 5.20
CA PHE A 154 -8.90 -14.95 4.10
C PHE A 154 -8.02 -15.18 2.88
N GLU A 155 -8.34 -16.21 2.11
CA GLU A 155 -7.82 -16.44 0.77
C GLU A 155 -8.94 -16.22 -0.24
N ALA A 156 -8.60 -15.54 -1.34
CA ALA A 156 -9.49 -15.35 -2.47
C ALA A 156 -8.92 -16.07 -3.69
N ARG A 157 -9.82 -16.67 -4.48
CA ARG A 157 -9.46 -17.33 -5.73
C ARG A 157 -9.29 -16.30 -6.83
N VAL A 158 -8.20 -16.42 -7.58
CA VAL A 158 -7.94 -15.66 -8.79
C VAL A 158 -8.85 -16.14 -9.93
N THR A 159 -9.44 -15.21 -10.67
CA THR A 159 -10.37 -15.50 -11.77
C THR A 159 -9.70 -16.29 -12.88
N ASP A 160 -10.42 -17.24 -13.48
CA ASP A 160 -9.87 -18.06 -14.56
C ASP A 160 -9.76 -17.31 -15.90
N GLU A 161 -10.66 -16.35 -16.16
CA GLU A 161 -10.81 -15.71 -17.47
C GLU A 161 -9.79 -14.60 -17.76
N TYR A 162 -9.46 -13.79 -16.75
CA TYR A 162 -8.70 -12.55 -16.94
C TYR A 162 -7.30 -12.57 -16.29
N SER A 163 -6.92 -13.68 -15.66
CA SER A 163 -5.64 -13.81 -14.96
C SER A 163 -4.57 -14.50 -15.80
N ASP A 164 -3.30 -14.12 -15.55
CA ASP A 164 -2.13 -14.85 -16.04
C ASP A 164 -1.67 -16.00 -15.12
N ARG A 165 -2.34 -16.25 -13.98
CA ARG A 165 -2.26 -17.50 -13.20
C ARG A 165 -3.65 -17.90 -12.69
N PRO A 166 -4.51 -18.42 -13.58
CA PRO A 166 -5.88 -18.78 -13.24
C PRO A 166 -5.95 -19.83 -12.13
N GLY A 167 -7.03 -19.79 -11.35
CA GLY A 167 -7.36 -20.81 -10.35
C GLY A 167 -6.50 -20.83 -9.07
N THR A 168 -5.50 -19.95 -8.96
CA THR A 168 -4.65 -19.83 -7.78
C THR A 168 -5.37 -19.14 -6.63
N TYR A 169 -5.00 -19.47 -5.39
CA TYR A 169 -5.49 -18.78 -4.19
C TYR A 169 -4.42 -17.83 -3.68
N VAL A 170 -4.87 -16.67 -3.20
CA VAL A 170 -3.99 -15.61 -2.71
C VAL A 170 -4.55 -15.11 -1.39
N ARG A 171 -3.68 -14.98 -0.37
CA ARG A 171 -4.06 -14.41 0.92
C ARG A 171 -4.34 -12.92 0.78
N LEU A 172 -5.45 -12.52 1.34
CA LEU A 172 -5.84 -11.12 1.47
C LEU A 172 -5.19 -10.50 2.72
N PRO A 173 -5.17 -9.17 2.84
CA PRO A 173 -4.75 -8.52 4.07
C PRO A 173 -5.61 -8.99 5.26
N ARG A 174 -5.02 -9.01 6.46
CA ARG A 174 -5.75 -9.29 7.70
C ARG A 174 -6.94 -8.35 7.83
N ASP A 175 -8.09 -8.91 8.22
CA ASP A 175 -9.36 -8.20 8.31
C ASP A 175 -9.79 -7.52 7.00
N ALA A 176 -9.59 -8.19 5.86
CA ALA A 176 -9.92 -7.63 4.54
C ALA A 176 -11.39 -7.23 4.39
N ALA A 177 -12.32 -7.92 5.07
CA ALA A 177 -13.75 -7.59 5.01
C ALA A 177 -14.06 -6.23 5.66
N GLY A 178 -13.27 -5.83 6.66
CA GLY A 178 -13.39 -4.54 7.35
C GLY A 178 -12.81 -3.36 6.60
N MET A 179 -12.20 -3.56 5.41
CA MET A 179 -11.49 -2.50 4.67
C MET A 179 -12.33 -1.25 4.45
N GLN A 180 -11.70 -0.10 4.66
CA GLN A 180 -12.29 1.23 4.47
C GLN A 180 -11.37 2.08 3.59
N MET A 181 -11.97 2.97 2.80
CA MET A 181 -11.23 3.97 2.04
C MET A 181 -11.43 5.35 2.67
N ARG A 182 -10.34 6.11 2.80
CA ARG A 182 -10.39 7.52 3.13
C ARG A 182 -10.87 8.28 1.90
N THR A 183 -12.02 8.92 2.01
CA THR A 183 -12.74 9.52 0.87
C THR A 183 -12.91 11.02 1.04
N MET A 184 -12.67 11.74 -0.05
CA MET A 184 -12.72 13.19 -0.14
C MET A 184 -13.33 13.64 -1.47
N LYS A 185 -14.01 14.78 -1.42
CA LYS A 185 -14.43 15.56 -2.59
C LYS A 185 -13.45 16.71 -2.79
N PHE A 186 -13.02 16.88 -4.03
CA PHE A 186 -12.20 17.99 -4.49
C PHE A 186 -12.96 18.80 -5.54
N LEU A 187 -12.57 20.07 -5.66
CA LEU A 187 -13.05 20.98 -6.69
C LEU A 187 -11.87 21.36 -7.58
N ASN A 188 -12.00 21.08 -8.87
CA ASN A 188 -11.04 21.56 -9.87
C ASN A 188 -11.15 23.09 -10.00
N PRO A 189 -10.09 23.78 -10.48
CA PRO A 189 -10.15 25.21 -10.78
C PRO A 189 -11.30 25.61 -11.72
N GLY A 190 -11.76 24.68 -12.58
CA GLY A 190 -12.93 24.86 -13.46
C GLY A 190 -14.30 24.57 -12.81
N GLY A 191 -14.34 24.31 -11.50
CA GLY A 191 -15.58 24.04 -10.75
C GLY A 191 -16.11 22.59 -10.84
N THR A 192 -15.49 21.73 -11.63
CA THR A 192 -15.86 20.30 -11.70
C THR A 192 -15.52 19.58 -10.39
N GLU A 193 -16.47 18.80 -9.89
CA GLU A 193 -16.25 17.95 -8.72
C GLU A 193 -15.41 16.71 -9.11
N VAL A 194 -14.43 16.39 -8.27
CA VAL A 194 -13.61 15.19 -8.37
C VAL A 194 -13.72 14.45 -7.05
N TYR A 195 -14.10 13.18 -7.08
CA TYR A 195 -14.09 12.33 -5.90
C TYR A 195 -12.83 11.46 -5.93
N SER A 196 -12.15 11.37 -4.79
CA SER A 196 -10.99 10.49 -4.64
C SER A 196 -11.07 9.74 -3.32
N ALA A 197 -10.67 8.48 -3.36
CA ALA A 197 -10.60 7.61 -2.20
C ALA A 197 -9.31 6.79 -2.23
N TYR A 198 -8.73 6.51 -1.06
CA TYR A 198 -7.52 5.68 -0.97
C TYR A 198 -7.49 4.82 0.29
N LEU A 199 -6.70 3.75 0.23
CA LEU A 199 -6.27 2.94 1.36
C LEU A 199 -4.84 2.44 1.13
N PHE A 200 -4.25 1.83 2.14
CA PHE A 200 -2.95 1.19 2.06
C PHE A 200 -3.02 -0.25 2.53
N VAL A 201 -2.29 -1.13 1.85
CA VAL A 201 -1.93 -2.45 2.34
C VAL A 201 -0.48 -2.41 2.75
N ALA A 202 -0.16 -2.74 4.00
CA ALA A 202 1.20 -2.68 4.53
C ALA A 202 1.44 -3.88 5.44
N ASN A 203 2.55 -4.60 5.19
CA ASN A 203 2.98 -5.72 6.02
C ASN A 203 1.82 -6.68 6.38
N GLY A 204 1.04 -7.09 5.37
CA GLY A 204 -0.07 -8.02 5.51
C GLY A 204 -1.33 -7.48 6.20
N GLY A 205 -1.33 -6.24 6.69
CA GLY A 205 -2.51 -5.53 7.17
C GLY A 205 -2.95 -4.44 6.21
N TRP A 206 -3.93 -3.64 6.62
CA TRP A 206 -4.39 -2.48 5.86
C TRP A 206 -4.72 -1.30 6.78
N VAL A 207 -4.65 -0.08 6.25
CA VAL A 207 -5.04 1.17 6.91
C VAL A 207 -5.65 2.14 5.90
N SER A 208 -6.59 2.97 6.34
CA SER A 208 -7.18 4.03 5.49
C SER A 208 -6.39 5.35 5.52
N ARG A 209 -5.47 5.54 6.48
CA ARG A 209 -4.77 6.83 6.69
C ARG A 209 -3.26 6.73 6.51
N ALA A 210 -2.67 7.76 5.92
CA ALA A 210 -1.24 7.80 5.63
C ALA A 210 -0.37 7.75 6.90
N GLU A 211 -0.82 8.39 7.98
CA GLU A 211 -0.11 8.44 9.26
C GLU A 211 0.01 7.05 9.89
N GLN A 212 -0.96 6.18 9.64
CA GLN A 212 -1.00 4.81 10.18
C GLN A 212 -0.12 3.85 9.39
N VAL A 213 0.24 4.17 8.15
CA VAL A 213 1.17 3.35 7.34
C VAL A 213 2.49 3.19 8.07
N ARG A 214 2.98 4.26 8.74
CA ARG A 214 4.22 4.19 9.51
C ARG A 214 4.12 3.15 10.64
N LEU A 215 2.97 3.07 11.30
CA LEU A 215 2.77 2.14 12.42
C LEU A 215 2.77 0.67 11.95
N LEU A 216 2.22 0.39 10.76
CA LEU A 216 2.23 -0.96 10.19
C LEU A 216 3.55 -1.32 9.50
N ALA A 217 4.14 -0.39 8.73
CA ALA A 217 5.32 -0.65 7.92
C ALA A 217 6.64 -0.61 8.73
N PHE A 218 6.70 0.18 9.81
CA PHE A 218 7.89 0.33 10.66
C PHE A 218 7.81 -0.45 11.97
N ASP A 219 7.28 -1.67 11.94
CA ASP A 219 7.49 -2.59 13.05
C ASP A 219 9.00 -2.81 13.23
N LEU A 220 9.54 -2.41 14.38
CA LEU A 220 10.96 -2.52 14.70
C LEU A 220 11.48 -3.96 14.63
N ARG A 221 10.62 -4.96 14.83
CA ARG A 221 10.99 -6.37 14.82
C ARG A 221 10.99 -7.00 13.42
N SER A 222 10.39 -6.34 12.44
CA SER A 222 10.40 -6.84 11.07
C SER A 222 11.68 -6.44 10.33
N VAL A 223 12.34 -7.39 9.68
CA VAL A 223 13.49 -7.14 8.80
C VAL A 223 13.08 -6.40 7.53
N TYR A 224 11.90 -6.74 7.01
CA TYR A 224 11.37 -6.22 5.76
C TYR A 224 10.26 -5.21 6.02
N ALA A 225 10.02 -4.34 5.05
CA ALA A 225 8.86 -3.47 5.07
C ALA A 225 8.36 -3.21 3.65
N TYR A 226 7.03 -3.15 3.51
CA TYR A 226 6.40 -2.64 2.30
C TYR A 226 5.10 -1.91 2.64
N TYR A 227 4.69 -1.05 1.70
CA TYR A 227 3.28 -0.69 1.59
C TYR A 227 2.89 -0.52 0.13
N LEU A 228 1.62 -0.79 -0.16
CA LEU A 228 0.97 -0.59 -1.43
C LEU A 228 -0.14 0.44 -1.22
N LYS A 229 -0.06 1.58 -1.93
CA LYS A 229 -1.16 2.54 -2.01
C LYS A 229 -2.16 2.04 -3.04
N ILE A 230 -3.43 2.00 -2.67
CA ILE A 230 -4.56 1.75 -3.57
C ILE A 230 -5.42 3.01 -3.56
N GLN A 231 -5.47 3.71 -4.70
CA GLN A 231 -6.22 4.95 -4.86
C GLN A 231 -7.18 4.83 -6.04
N VAL A 232 -8.39 5.36 -5.87
CA VAL A 232 -9.39 5.46 -6.92
C VAL A 232 -9.84 6.91 -7.03
N THR A 233 -10.02 7.39 -8.25
CA THR A 233 -10.48 8.76 -8.51
C THR A 233 -11.51 8.76 -9.63
N SER A 234 -12.54 9.60 -9.53
CA SER A 234 -13.56 9.72 -10.57
C SER A 234 -14.18 11.12 -10.62
N THR A 235 -14.49 11.55 -11.83
CA THR A 235 -15.35 12.71 -12.14
C THR A 235 -16.72 12.30 -12.69
N SER A 236 -16.95 11.00 -12.92
CA SER A 236 -18.19 10.48 -13.50
C SER A 236 -19.25 10.08 -12.46
N VAL A 237 -18.86 10.04 -11.19
CA VAL A 237 -19.74 9.72 -10.06
C VAL A 237 -20.28 10.99 -9.40
N SER A 238 -21.43 10.86 -8.76
CA SER A 238 -22.18 11.96 -8.15
C SER A 238 -21.87 12.20 -6.67
N SER A 239 -21.23 11.24 -6.00
CA SER A 239 -20.93 11.30 -4.56
C SER A 239 -19.72 10.45 -4.20
N GLY A 240 -19.15 10.66 -3.00
CA GLY A 240 -18.06 9.85 -2.50
C GLY A 240 -18.51 8.45 -2.07
N GLU A 241 -19.76 8.30 -1.63
CA GLU A 241 -20.39 7.01 -1.36
C GLU A 241 -20.54 6.20 -2.65
N GLU A 242 -20.97 6.83 -3.75
CA GLU A 242 -21.00 6.19 -5.06
C GLU A 242 -19.59 5.80 -5.52
N LEU A 243 -18.60 6.67 -5.36
CA LEU A 243 -17.20 6.33 -5.66
C LEU A 243 -16.77 5.04 -4.94
N VAL A 244 -16.99 4.97 -3.64
CA VAL A 244 -16.56 3.81 -2.83
C VAL A 244 -17.37 2.56 -3.18
N ALA A 245 -18.66 2.66 -3.46
CA ALA A 245 -19.45 1.51 -3.92
C ALA A 245 -18.95 0.96 -5.27
N ARG A 246 -18.62 1.85 -6.23
CA ARG A 246 -18.03 1.46 -7.53
C ARG A 246 -16.63 0.90 -7.37
N ALA A 247 -15.82 1.50 -6.49
CA ALA A 247 -14.49 1.00 -6.15
C ALA A 247 -14.56 -0.37 -5.47
N GLY A 248 -15.53 -0.61 -4.60
CA GLY A 248 -15.79 -1.91 -3.97
C GLY A 248 -16.07 -2.99 -5.00
N SER A 249 -16.91 -2.71 -6.00
CA SER A 249 -17.14 -3.62 -7.13
C SER A 249 -15.86 -3.91 -7.93
N LEU A 250 -15.12 -2.87 -8.34
CA LEU A 250 -13.87 -3.04 -9.09
C LEU A 250 -12.81 -3.82 -8.28
N LEU A 251 -12.62 -3.45 -7.01
CA LEU A 251 -11.62 -4.05 -6.14
C LEU A 251 -12.03 -5.45 -5.69
N SER A 252 -13.31 -5.80 -5.64
CA SER A 252 -13.72 -7.20 -5.38
C SER A 252 -13.18 -8.15 -6.45
N GLU A 253 -13.16 -7.70 -7.71
CA GLU A 253 -12.65 -8.49 -8.84
C GLU A 253 -11.11 -8.41 -8.95
N LEU A 254 -10.50 -7.26 -8.60
CA LEU A 254 -9.06 -7.03 -8.74
C LEU A 254 -8.22 -7.38 -7.49
N MET A 255 -8.79 -7.43 -6.29
CA MET A 255 -8.03 -7.60 -5.05
C MET A 255 -7.12 -8.85 -5.08
N PRO A 256 -7.57 -10.03 -5.55
CA PRO A 256 -6.69 -11.20 -5.63
C PRO A 256 -5.47 -10.97 -6.54
N GLU A 257 -5.65 -10.24 -7.65
CA GLU A 257 -4.58 -9.90 -8.59
C GLU A 257 -3.63 -8.82 -8.05
N ILE A 258 -4.19 -7.84 -7.33
CA ILE A 258 -3.41 -6.82 -6.63
C ILE A 258 -2.55 -7.49 -5.54
N MET A 259 -3.12 -8.44 -4.78
CA MET A 259 -2.39 -9.16 -3.73
C MET A 259 -1.28 -10.07 -4.26
N ARG A 260 -1.32 -10.46 -5.53
CA ARG A 260 -0.17 -11.13 -6.19
C ARG A 260 0.99 -10.19 -6.49
N CYS A 261 0.78 -8.89 -6.43
CA CYS A 261 1.79 -7.87 -6.68
C CYS A 261 2.47 -7.40 -5.38
N VAL A 262 2.19 -8.06 -4.24
CA VAL A 262 2.84 -7.84 -2.95
C VAL A 262 3.34 -9.19 -2.39
N PRO A 263 4.30 -9.19 -1.44
CA PRO A 263 4.70 -10.43 -0.77
C PRO A 263 3.57 -10.98 0.11
N ASP A 264 3.42 -12.31 0.16
CA ASP A 264 2.57 -12.96 1.15
C ASP A 264 3.20 -12.79 2.53
N TRP A 265 2.57 -11.95 3.34
CA TRP A 265 3.15 -11.56 4.62
C TRP A 265 3.12 -12.67 5.66
N VAL A 266 2.21 -13.65 5.53
CA VAL A 266 2.19 -14.82 6.42
C VAL A 266 3.43 -15.67 6.19
N GLU A 267 3.89 -15.78 4.93
CA GLU A 267 5.13 -16.47 4.60
C GLU A 267 6.37 -15.68 5.08
N VAL A 268 6.29 -14.35 5.07
CA VAL A 268 7.35 -13.47 5.61
C VAL A 268 7.48 -13.62 7.12
N GLU A 269 6.37 -13.52 7.85
CA GLU A 269 6.34 -13.68 9.31
C GLU A 269 6.78 -15.08 9.73
N ALA A 270 6.51 -16.09 8.92
CA ALA A 270 6.98 -17.45 9.15
C ALA A 270 8.45 -17.70 8.75
N GLY A 271 9.15 -16.69 8.22
CA GLY A 271 10.54 -16.79 7.78
C GLY A 271 10.75 -17.66 6.53
N ARG A 272 9.68 -18.01 5.80
CA ARG A 272 9.74 -18.80 4.56
C ARG A 272 9.91 -17.92 3.31
N TYR A 273 9.72 -16.60 3.44
CA TYR A 273 9.84 -15.64 2.36
C TYR A 273 10.62 -14.38 2.78
N PRO A 274 11.47 -13.79 1.92
CA PRO A 274 11.82 -14.24 0.57
C PRO A 274 12.67 -15.52 0.59
N GLY A 275 12.30 -16.51 -0.24
CA GLY A 275 13.04 -17.77 -0.32
C GLY A 275 14.50 -17.52 -0.69
N GLY A 276 15.43 -17.89 0.21
CA GLY A 276 16.86 -17.65 0.03
C GLY A 276 17.60 -17.04 1.23
N ALA A 277 16.91 -16.67 2.32
CA ALA A 277 17.58 -16.35 3.58
C ALA A 277 17.72 -17.64 4.42
N THR A 278 18.84 -18.33 4.28
CA THR A 278 19.35 -19.15 5.40
C THR A 278 19.54 -18.20 6.60
N PRO A 279 19.14 -18.58 7.82
CA PRO A 279 19.50 -17.83 9.02
C PRO A 279 21.02 -17.65 9.15
#